data_AF-A0A257JLW8-F1
#
_entry.id   AF-A0A257JLW8-F1
#
_cell.length_a   1.000
_cell.length_b   1.000
_cell.length_c   1.000
_cell.angle_alpha   90.00
_cell.angle_beta   90.00
_cell.angle_gamma   90.00
#
_symmetry.space_group_name_H-M   'P 1'
#
loop_
_entity.id
_entity.type
_entity.pdbx_description
1 polymer ?
#
loop_
_entity_poly.entity_id
_entity_poly.type
_entity_poly.pdbx_seq_one_letter_code
_entity_poly.pdbx_strand_id
1 'polypeptide(L)'
;MTRLSAPRTRRIAPLPARRPLLRALAVWAVATMGLAAATVAQAQERFIVMASTTSTEQSGLFAHLLPAFKQASGVDVRVVAVGTGQALDTARRGDADVVLVHDTVAEEKFVAEGWSTARKPVMYNDFVLIGPAADPARLRGGNIASALKALAAGPASFISRGDKSGTHAAELRLWKTAGVDLAAAKPAGYKECGCGMGPALNIAASSGAYVLA
;
A
#
# COMPACT_ATOMS: atom_id res chain seq x y z
N MET A 1 42.97 72.03 -81.28
CA MET A 1 42.14 72.17 -80.07
C MET A 1 41.76 70.78 -79.54
N THR A 2 42.50 70.40 -78.50
CA THR A 2 42.23 69.49 -77.37
C THR A 2 41.05 68.51 -77.43
N ARG A 3 41.38 67.21 -77.48
CA ARG A 3 40.51 66.08 -77.10
C ARG A 3 40.42 66.01 -75.57
N LEU A 4 39.22 65.95 -75.00
CA LEU A 4 38.99 65.56 -73.61
C LEU A 4 38.57 64.08 -73.55
N SER A 5 39.29 63.31 -72.74
CA SER A 5 39.04 61.90 -72.43
C SER A 5 38.21 61.82 -71.13
N ALA A 6 37.13 61.06 -71.14
CA ALA A 6 36.31 60.80 -69.95
C ALA A 6 36.89 59.64 -69.12
N PRO A 7 36.84 59.69 -67.77
CA PRO A 7 37.44 58.67 -66.92
C PRO A 7 36.58 57.40 -66.84
N ARG A 8 37.23 56.23 -66.91
CA ARG A 8 36.61 54.92 -66.69
C ARG A 8 36.26 54.72 -65.22
N THR A 9 34.97 54.53 -64.93
CA THR A 9 34.47 54.08 -63.62
C THR A 9 34.82 52.61 -63.39
N ARG A 10 35.62 52.32 -62.35
CA ARG A 10 35.85 50.95 -61.86
C ARG A 10 34.61 50.49 -61.07
N ARG A 11 33.93 49.44 -61.53
CA ARG A 11 32.91 48.73 -60.75
C ARG A 11 33.57 47.96 -59.61
N ILE A 12 33.17 48.25 -58.38
CA ILE A 12 33.49 47.45 -57.20
C ILE A 12 32.55 46.23 -57.20
N ALA A 13 33.10 45.01 -57.14
CA ALA A 13 32.31 43.79 -57.04
C ALA A 13 31.71 43.65 -55.62
N PRO A 14 30.44 43.20 -55.47
CA PRO A 14 29.85 42.97 -54.17
C PRO A 14 30.51 41.75 -53.49
N LEU A 15 30.78 41.86 -52.19
CA LEU A 15 31.30 40.76 -51.36
C LEU A 15 30.32 39.56 -51.40
N PRO A 16 30.81 38.31 -51.46
CA PRO A 16 29.94 37.14 -51.48
C PRO A 16 29.16 37.04 -50.17
N ALA A 17 27.84 36.86 -50.30
CA ALA A 17 26.91 36.83 -49.19
C ALA A 17 27.23 35.66 -48.23
N ARG A 18 27.63 35.97 -46.98
CA ARG A 18 27.89 35.02 -45.88
C ARG A 18 26.65 34.24 -45.39
N ARG A 19 25.56 34.27 -46.16
CA ARG A 19 24.24 33.69 -45.84
C ARG A 19 24.21 32.15 -45.70
N PRO A 20 25.01 31.33 -46.42
CA PRO A 20 24.91 29.87 -46.27
C PRO A 20 25.56 29.36 -44.97
N LEU A 21 26.65 29.99 -44.51
CA LEU A 21 27.35 29.62 -43.28
C LEU A 21 26.51 29.91 -42.02
N LEU A 22 25.81 31.05 -41.97
CA LEU A 22 24.93 31.39 -40.85
C LEU A 22 23.70 30.48 -40.78
N ARG A 23 23.18 30.03 -41.93
CA ARG A 23 22.08 29.05 -41.98
C ARG A 23 22.52 27.66 -41.54
N ALA A 24 23.71 27.22 -41.96
CA ALA A 24 24.27 25.94 -41.52
C ALA A 24 24.51 25.92 -40.01
N LEU A 25 25.07 26.99 -39.43
CA LEU A 25 25.28 27.11 -37.98
C LEU A 25 23.96 27.13 -37.19
N ALA A 26 22.91 27.78 -37.70
CA ALA A 26 21.60 27.77 -37.08
C ALA A 26 20.94 26.38 -37.10
N VAL A 27 21.08 25.62 -38.19
CA VAL A 27 20.56 24.24 -38.28
C VAL A 27 21.29 23.31 -37.31
N TRP A 28 22.62 23.44 -37.20
CA TRP A 28 23.40 22.68 -36.23
C TRP A 28 23.05 23.02 -34.78
N ALA A 29 22.85 24.30 -34.45
CA ALA A 29 22.44 24.72 -33.11
C ALA A 29 21.07 24.15 -32.72
N VAL A 30 20.09 24.16 -33.64
CA VAL A 30 18.76 23.58 -33.41
C VAL A 30 18.84 22.05 -33.25
N ALA A 31 19.67 21.37 -34.05
CA ALA A 31 19.85 19.92 -33.94
C ALA A 31 20.51 19.52 -32.60
N THR A 32 21.51 20.27 -32.12
CA THR A 32 22.13 20.02 -30.81
C THR A 32 21.20 20.30 -29.63
N MET A 33 20.32 21.30 -29.75
CA MET A 33 19.35 21.65 -28.72
C MET A 33 18.18 20.64 -28.65
N GLY A 34 17.77 20.07 -29.79
CA GLY A 34 16.82 18.96 -29.85
C GLY A 34 17.37 17.65 -29.28
N LEU A 35 18.65 17.35 -29.51
CA LEU A 35 19.31 16.17 -28.94
C LEU A 35 19.49 16.27 -27.42
N ALA A 36 19.78 17.47 -26.90
CA ALA A 36 19.85 17.72 -25.47
C ALA A 36 18.47 17.56 -24.78
N ALA A 37 17.39 18.05 -25.40
CA ALA A 37 16.04 17.91 -24.86
C ALA A 37 15.57 16.44 -24.79
N ALA A 38 16.02 15.58 -25.72
CA ALA A 38 15.70 14.14 -25.70
C ALA A 38 16.37 13.39 -24.53
N THR A 39 17.45 13.92 -23.96
CA THR A 39 18.11 13.33 -22.77
C THR A 39 17.49 13.75 -21.44
N VAL A 40 16.63 14.78 -21.43
CA VAL A 40 15.90 15.24 -20.23
C VAL A 40 14.61 14.47 -19.99
N ALA A 41 14.25 13.53 -20.88
CA ALA A 41 13.36 12.42 -20.53
C ALA A 41 14.10 11.43 -19.62
N GLN A 42 14.69 11.94 -18.53
CA GLN A 42 15.22 11.13 -17.45
C GLN A 42 14.05 10.34 -16.87
N ALA A 43 14.25 9.03 -16.81
CA ALA A 43 13.41 8.03 -16.19
C ALA A 43 12.69 8.58 -14.95
N GLN A 44 11.42 8.95 -15.08
CA GLN A 44 10.55 8.97 -13.92
C GLN A 44 10.56 7.56 -13.36
N GLU A 45 11.01 7.41 -12.11
CA GLU A 45 10.90 6.14 -11.40
C GLU A 45 9.44 5.71 -11.47
N ARG A 46 9.19 4.61 -12.20
CA ARG A 46 7.84 4.05 -12.31
C ARG A 46 7.48 3.51 -10.94
N PHE A 47 6.42 4.04 -10.33
CA PHE A 47 5.93 3.53 -9.06
C PHE A 47 4.42 3.35 -9.09
N ILE A 48 3.93 2.52 -8.20
CA ILE A 48 2.52 2.42 -7.83
C ILE A 48 2.37 2.72 -6.33
N VAL A 49 1.22 3.25 -5.94
CA VAL A 49 0.81 3.44 -4.54
C VAL A 49 -0.09 2.28 -4.13
N MET A 50 0.30 1.59 -3.06
CA MET A 50 -0.48 0.51 -2.46
C MET A 50 -1.05 0.97 -1.12
N ALA A 51 -2.37 1.01 -1.00
CA ALA A 51 -3.01 1.10 0.31
C ALA A 51 -3.09 -0.30 0.93
N SER A 52 -2.57 -0.46 2.14
CA SER A 52 -2.60 -1.73 2.85
C SER A 52 -2.84 -1.56 4.35
N THR A 53 -2.77 -2.65 5.11
CA THR A 53 -3.03 -2.64 6.54
C THR A 53 -1.75 -2.58 7.36
N THR A 54 -1.80 -1.91 8.51
CA THR A 54 -0.67 -1.88 9.47
C THR A 54 -0.22 -3.27 9.88
N SER A 55 -1.14 -4.24 10.03
CA SER A 55 -0.77 -5.62 10.35
C SER A 55 -0.02 -6.32 9.21
N THR A 56 -0.33 -6.01 7.94
CA THR A 56 0.40 -6.56 6.79
C THR A 56 1.83 -6.00 6.76
N GLU A 57 1.99 -4.70 6.97
CA GLU A 57 3.29 -4.04 7.08
C GLU A 57 4.13 -4.63 8.22
N GLN A 58 3.55 -4.71 9.41
CA GLN A 58 4.22 -5.20 10.62
C GLN A 58 4.60 -6.68 10.57
N SER A 59 4.01 -7.47 9.67
CA SER A 59 4.44 -8.86 9.46
C SER A 59 5.81 -8.98 8.78
N GLY A 60 6.32 -7.89 8.20
CA GLY A 60 7.55 -7.88 7.40
C GLY A 60 7.36 -8.37 5.96
N LEU A 61 6.14 -8.73 5.55
CA LEU A 61 5.85 -9.26 4.22
C LEU A 61 6.40 -8.35 3.09
N PHE A 62 6.17 -7.05 3.20
CA PHE A 62 6.57 -6.09 2.16
C PHE A 62 8.09 -5.94 2.05
N ALA A 63 8.82 -6.03 3.16
CA ALA A 63 10.28 -6.01 3.16
C ALA A 63 10.88 -7.18 2.35
N HIS A 64 10.15 -8.28 2.22
CA HIS A 64 10.56 -9.42 1.40
C HIS A 64 10.04 -9.35 -0.04
N LEU A 65 8.78 -8.98 -0.25
CA LEU A 65 8.14 -9.03 -1.57
C LEU A 65 8.47 -7.84 -2.47
N LEU A 66 8.49 -6.62 -1.93
CA LEU A 66 8.64 -5.42 -2.75
C LEU A 66 10.01 -5.31 -3.43
N PRO A 67 11.14 -5.70 -2.79
CA PRO A 67 12.42 -5.75 -3.48
C PRO A 67 12.42 -6.72 -4.67
N ALA A 68 11.84 -7.91 -4.49
CA ALA A 68 11.74 -8.91 -5.55
C ALA A 68 10.83 -8.42 -6.70
N PHE A 69 9.71 -7.77 -6.39
CA PHE A 69 8.83 -7.16 -7.38
C PHE A 69 9.53 -6.05 -8.17
N LYS A 70 10.27 -5.16 -7.50
CA LYS A 70 11.03 -4.08 -8.15
C LYS A 70 12.10 -4.64 -9.07
N GLN A 71 12.81 -5.70 -8.66
CA GLN A 71 13.79 -6.37 -9.51
C GLN A 71 13.16 -6.98 -10.78
N ALA A 72 11.98 -7.61 -10.64
CA ALA A 72 11.31 -8.28 -11.76
C ALA A 72 10.61 -7.31 -12.73
N SER A 73 10.02 -6.22 -12.23
CA SER A 73 9.18 -5.32 -13.02
C SER A 73 9.86 -3.99 -13.37
N GLY A 74 10.87 -3.57 -12.59
CA GLY A 74 11.42 -2.22 -12.62
C GLY A 74 10.41 -1.16 -12.18
N VAL A 75 9.44 -1.52 -11.32
CA VAL A 75 8.43 -0.64 -10.74
C VAL A 75 8.56 -0.63 -9.22
N ASP A 76 8.59 0.56 -8.62
CA ASP A 76 8.60 0.76 -7.18
C ASP A 76 7.16 0.69 -6.60
N VAL A 77 7.04 0.37 -5.32
CA VAL A 77 5.75 0.29 -4.62
C VAL A 77 5.82 1.11 -3.35
N ARG A 78 5.01 2.17 -3.28
CA ARG A 78 4.90 3.03 -2.10
C ARG A 78 3.71 2.57 -1.26
N VAL A 79 3.99 2.04 -0.08
CA VAL A 79 2.94 1.50 0.81
C VAL A 79 2.41 2.58 1.76
N VAL A 80 1.09 2.69 1.82
CA VAL A 80 0.36 3.45 2.84
C VAL A 80 -0.33 2.45 3.77
N ALA A 81 0.26 2.21 4.94
CA ALA A 81 -0.23 1.22 5.90
C ALA A 81 -1.17 1.87 6.94
N VAL A 82 -2.46 1.54 6.89
CA VAL A 82 -3.52 2.13 7.72
C VAL A 82 -4.53 1.06 8.18
N GLY A 83 -5.66 1.41 8.80
CA GLY A 83 -6.72 0.44 9.06
C GLY A 83 -7.43 -0.01 7.77
N THR A 84 -8.05 -1.20 7.73
CA THR A 84 -8.73 -1.72 6.53
C THR A 84 -9.74 -0.74 5.93
N GLY A 85 -10.59 -0.12 6.76
CA GLY A 85 -11.55 0.88 6.29
C GLY A 85 -10.86 2.10 5.67
N GLN A 86 -9.80 2.60 6.31
CA GLN A 86 -9.01 3.72 5.82
C GLN A 86 -8.28 3.39 4.51
N ALA A 87 -7.78 2.16 4.35
CA ALA A 87 -7.12 1.71 3.13
C ALA A 87 -8.11 1.69 1.95
N LEU A 88 -9.31 1.13 2.17
CA LEU A 88 -10.37 1.14 1.18
C LEU A 88 -10.84 2.57 0.85
N ASP A 89 -11.02 3.43 1.86
CA ASP A 89 -11.38 4.84 1.64
C ASP A 89 -10.31 5.62 0.88
N THR A 90 -9.03 5.30 1.10
CA THR A 90 -7.90 5.88 0.34
C THR A 90 -8.01 5.53 -1.14
N ALA A 91 -8.33 4.28 -1.45
CA ALA A 91 -8.56 3.88 -2.84
C ALA A 91 -9.84 4.47 -3.43
N ARG A 92 -10.94 4.62 -2.66
CA ARG A 92 -12.17 5.30 -3.14
C ARG A 92 -11.89 6.73 -3.62
N ARG A 93 -10.96 7.42 -2.97
CA ARG A 93 -10.57 8.80 -3.35
C ARG A 93 -9.61 8.85 -4.54
N GLY A 94 -9.13 7.70 -5.02
CA GLY A 94 -8.11 7.64 -6.08
C GLY A 94 -6.69 7.91 -5.58
N ASP A 95 -6.46 7.87 -4.27
CA ASP A 95 -5.14 8.12 -3.67
C ASP A 95 -4.22 6.87 -3.70
N ALA A 96 -4.73 5.72 -4.17
CA ALA A 96 -3.97 4.47 -4.31
C ALA A 96 -4.33 3.73 -5.60
N ASP A 97 -3.33 3.12 -6.24
CA ASP A 97 -3.48 2.35 -7.49
C ASP A 97 -3.94 0.91 -7.23
N VAL A 98 -3.56 0.35 -6.08
CA VAL A 98 -3.94 -1.00 -5.66
C VAL A 98 -4.20 -1.04 -4.16
N VAL A 99 -5.10 -1.94 -3.76
CA VAL A 99 -5.39 -2.21 -2.34
C VAL A 99 -5.02 -3.64 -2.01
N LEU A 100 -4.28 -3.83 -0.92
CA LEU A 100 -4.01 -5.13 -0.34
C LEU A 100 -4.51 -5.16 1.11
N VAL A 101 -5.72 -5.68 1.30
CA VAL A 101 -6.37 -5.84 2.61
C VAL A 101 -6.73 -7.31 2.85
N HIS A 102 -7.33 -7.61 4.00
CA HIS A 102 -7.66 -8.97 4.45
C HIS A 102 -9.05 -9.06 5.11
N ASP A 103 -10.02 -8.30 4.60
CA ASP A 103 -11.43 -8.43 5.00
C ASP A 103 -12.28 -8.72 3.75
N THR A 104 -12.55 -10.01 3.53
CA THR A 104 -13.27 -10.47 2.33
C THR A 104 -14.64 -9.82 2.17
N VAL A 105 -15.38 -9.59 3.26
CA VAL A 105 -16.71 -8.97 3.19
C VAL A 105 -16.59 -7.51 2.74
N ALA A 106 -15.61 -6.78 3.27
CA ALA A 106 -15.37 -5.41 2.87
C ALA A 106 -14.83 -5.32 1.42
N GLU A 107 -13.95 -6.25 1.02
CA GLU A 107 -13.40 -6.35 -0.33
C GLU A 107 -14.48 -6.64 -1.38
N GLU A 108 -15.34 -7.63 -1.13
CA GLU A 108 -16.44 -7.98 -2.03
C GLU A 108 -17.42 -6.83 -2.20
N LYS A 109 -17.76 -6.13 -1.11
CA LYS A 109 -18.56 -4.92 -1.17
C LYS A 109 -17.86 -3.82 -1.99
N PHE A 110 -16.56 -3.61 -1.81
CA PHE A 110 -15.80 -2.61 -2.55
C PHE A 110 -15.81 -2.87 -4.06
N VAL A 111 -15.69 -4.14 -4.48
CA VAL A 111 -15.82 -4.52 -5.90
C VAL A 111 -17.27 -4.36 -6.39
N ALA A 112 -18.26 -4.82 -5.62
CA ALA A 112 -19.67 -4.71 -5.98
C ALA A 112 -20.15 -3.27 -6.13
N GLU A 113 -19.57 -2.33 -5.38
CA GLU A 113 -19.80 -0.89 -5.49
C GLU A 113 -19.08 -0.24 -6.68
N GLY A 114 -18.25 -0.99 -7.43
CA GLY A 114 -17.57 -0.50 -8.63
C GLY A 114 -16.24 0.22 -8.40
N TRP A 115 -15.67 0.15 -7.18
CA TRP A 115 -14.40 0.82 -6.86
C TRP A 115 -13.15 0.03 -7.28
N SER A 116 -13.31 -1.22 -7.72
CA SER A 116 -12.22 -2.03 -8.26
C SER A 116 -12.73 -2.91 -9.40
N THR A 117 -11.84 -3.24 -10.34
CA THR A 117 -12.15 -4.12 -11.47
C THR A 117 -12.26 -5.59 -11.07
N ALA A 118 -11.49 -6.03 -10.06
CA ALA A 118 -11.49 -7.42 -9.62
C ALA A 118 -10.88 -7.57 -8.21
N ARG A 119 -11.40 -8.54 -7.46
CA ARG A 119 -10.75 -9.08 -6.26
C ARG A 119 -9.87 -10.27 -6.65
N LYS A 120 -8.61 -10.27 -6.21
CA LYS A 120 -7.68 -11.38 -6.41
C LYS A 120 -7.20 -11.91 -5.06
N PRO A 121 -7.61 -13.12 -4.63
CA PRO A 121 -7.07 -13.73 -3.42
C PRO A 121 -5.60 -14.10 -3.67
N VAL A 122 -4.70 -13.61 -2.82
CA VAL A 122 -3.24 -13.85 -2.94
C VAL A 122 -2.67 -14.63 -1.76
N MET A 123 -3.30 -14.53 -0.60
CA MET A 123 -2.94 -15.24 0.63
C MET A 123 -4.12 -15.24 1.60
N TYR A 124 -4.05 -16.09 2.62
CA TYR A 124 -4.95 -16.09 3.76
C TYR A 124 -4.12 -16.14 5.04
N ASN A 125 -4.71 -15.65 6.12
CA ASN A 125 -4.17 -15.81 7.47
C ASN A 125 -5.10 -16.74 8.24
N ASP A 126 -4.51 -17.54 9.12
CA ASP A 126 -5.25 -18.29 10.12
C ASP A 126 -5.24 -17.51 11.43
N PHE A 127 -6.38 -17.49 12.12
CA PHE A 127 -6.46 -17.02 13.49
C PHE A 127 -6.34 -18.19 14.46
N VAL A 128 -5.54 -18.01 15.50
CA VAL A 128 -5.35 -19.00 16.56
C VAL A 128 -5.78 -18.44 17.91
N LEU A 129 -6.41 -19.28 18.72
CA LEU A 129 -6.68 -18.97 20.11
C LEU A 129 -5.46 -19.39 20.93
N ILE A 130 -4.73 -18.40 21.44
CA ILE A 130 -3.56 -18.58 22.29
C ILE A 130 -4.01 -18.46 23.75
N GLY A 131 -3.41 -19.22 24.64
CA GLY A 131 -3.69 -19.17 26.07
C GLY A 131 -2.56 -19.74 26.91
N PRO A 132 -2.76 -19.84 28.24
CA PRO A 132 -1.74 -20.34 29.15
C PRO A 132 -1.28 -21.76 28.81
N ALA A 133 0.00 -22.05 29.05
CA ALA A 133 0.56 -23.39 28.82
C ALA A 133 -0.17 -24.50 29.60
N ALA A 134 -0.61 -24.17 30.82
CA ALA A 134 -1.39 -25.06 31.69
C ALA A 134 -2.84 -25.27 31.22
N ASP A 135 -3.33 -24.46 30.28
CA ASP A 135 -4.67 -24.51 29.69
C ASP A 135 -5.80 -24.78 30.71
N PRO A 136 -6.01 -23.87 31.68
CA PRO A 136 -6.97 -24.09 32.77
C PRO A 136 -8.41 -24.26 32.28
N ALA A 137 -8.76 -23.69 31.12
CA ALA A 137 -10.07 -23.87 30.49
C ALA A 137 -10.15 -25.09 29.55
N ARG A 138 -9.05 -25.83 29.36
CA ARG A 138 -8.98 -27.06 28.56
C ARG A 138 -9.45 -26.88 27.11
N LEU A 139 -8.98 -25.83 26.44
CA LEU A 139 -9.42 -25.42 25.11
C LEU A 139 -8.52 -25.94 23.98
N ARG A 140 -7.35 -26.50 24.29
CA ARG A 140 -6.37 -26.94 23.30
C ARG A 140 -6.96 -27.99 22.34
N GLY A 141 -6.73 -27.79 21.04
CA GLY A 141 -7.16 -28.72 19.98
C GLY A 141 -8.66 -28.72 19.69
N GLY A 142 -9.44 -27.88 20.38
CA GLY A 142 -10.89 -27.76 20.18
C GLY A 142 -11.29 -26.87 19.00
N ASN A 143 -12.58 -26.90 18.68
CA ASN A 143 -13.19 -25.97 17.74
C ASN A 143 -13.30 -24.56 18.36
N ILE A 144 -12.98 -23.52 17.59
CA ILE A 144 -12.99 -22.12 18.06
C ILE A 144 -14.34 -21.68 18.64
N ALA A 145 -15.47 -22.06 18.04
CA ALA A 145 -16.79 -21.65 18.52
C ALA A 145 -17.09 -22.29 19.89
N SER A 146 -16.74 -23.56 20.08
CA SER A 146 -16.86 -24.24 21.37
C SER A 146 -15.92 -23.65 22.42
N ALA A 147 -14.70 -23.28 22.03
CA ALA A 147 -13.72 -22.68 22.94
C ALA A 147 -14.19 -21.30 23.43
N LEU A 148 -14.69 -20.45 22.51
CA LEU A 148 -15.25 -19.15 22.87
C LEU A 148 -16.49 -19.29 23.77
N LYS A 149 -17.39 -20.24 23.50
CA LYS A 149 -18.51 -20.54 24.40
C LYS A 149 -18.04 -20.93 25.80
N ALA A 150 -17.02 -21.79 25.90
CA ALA A 150 -16.45 -22.20 27.18
C ALA A 150 -15.81 -21.03 27.94
N LEU A 151 -15.11 -20.13 27.24
CA LEU A 151 -14.59 -18.89 27.81
C LEU A 151 -15.70 -17.95 28.28
N ALA A 152 -16.81 -17.85 27.55
CA ALA A 152 -17.94 -17.01 27.96
C ALA A 152 -18.63 -17.51 29.24
N ALA A 153 -18.70 -18.83 29.43
CA ALA A 153 -19.33 -19.46 30.59
C ALA A 153 -18.38 -19.66 31.78
N GLY A 154 -17.07 -19.67 31.53
CA GLY A 154 -16.05 -19.98 32.52
C GLY A 154 -15.40 -18.74 33.17
N PRO A 155 -14.54 -18.94 34.19
CA PRO A 155 -13.82 -17.86 34.86
C PRO A 155 -12.54 -17.41 34.14
N ALA A 156 -12.17 -18.07 33.03
CA ALA A 156 -10.94 -17.78 32.31
C ALA A 156 -11.01 -16.39 31.64
N SER A 157 -9.92 -15.65 31.73
CA SER A 157 -9.84 -14.31 31.10
C SER A 157 -9.57 -14.42 29.60
N PHE A 158 -10.14 -13.49 28.84
CA PHE A 158 -9.89 -13.29 27.42
C PHE A 158 -9.49 -11.84 27.17
N ILE A 159 -8.36 -11.62 26.51
CA ILE A 159 -7.87 -10.30 26.11
C ILE A 159 -8.30 -10.05 24.67
N SER A 160 -9.23 -9.12 24.50
CA SER A 160 -9.54 -8.51 23.22
C SER A 160 -8.56 -7.39 22.93
N ARG A 161 -8.20 -7.24 21.65
CA ARG A 161 -7.44 -6.08 21.21
C ARG A 161 -8.23 -4.79 21.34
N GLY A 162 -9.54 -4.81 21.10
CA GLY A 162 -10.42 -3.64 21.27
C GLY A 162 -10.04 -2.41 20.44
N ASP A 163 -9.19 -2.56 19.42
CA ASP A 163 -8.53 -1.44 18.74
C ASP A 163 -9.05 -1.17 17.32
N LYS A 164 -10.21 -1.76 16.99
CA LYS A 164 -10.89 -1.61 15.68
C LYS A 164 -10.08 -2.11 14.47
N SER A 165 -9.06 -2.94 14.71
CA SER A 165 -8.30 -3.61 13.65
C SER A 165 -9.07 -4.77 13.01
N GLY A 166 -8.51 -5.34 11.93
CA GLY A 166 -9.06 -6.55 11.29
C GLY A 166 -9.11 -7.77 12.21
N THR A 167 -8.11 -7.97 13.07
CA THR A 167 -8.13 -9.05 14.09
C THR A 167 -9.27 -8.83 15.08
N HIS A 168 -9.48 -7.60 15.55
CA HIS A 168 -10.62 -7.30 16.44
C HIS A 168 -11.95 -7.52 15.71
N ALA A 169 -12.08 -7.14 14.44
CA ALA A 169 -13.28 -7.44 13.65
C ALA A 169 -13.50 -8.96 13.47
N ALA A 170 -12.44 -9.74 13.25
CA ALA A 170 -12.51 -11.19 13.16
C ALA A 170 -12.93 -11.83 14.49
N GLU A 171 -12.36 -11.36 15.60
CA GLU A 171 -12.72 -11.76 16.95
C GLU A 171 -14.23 -11.55 17.22
N LEU A 172 -14.75 -10.34 16.96
CA LEU A 172 -16.17 -10.04 17.16
C LEU A 172 -17.07 -10.93 16.30
N ARG A 173 -16.68 -11.25 15.06
CA ARG A 173 -17.40 -12.21 14.21
C ARG A 173 -17.40 -13.60 14.81
N LEU A 174 -16.26 -14.07 15.33
CA LEU A 174 -16.14 -15.40 15.94
C LEU A 174 -16.98 -15.52 17.21
N TRP A 175 -17.03 -14.49 18.06
CA TRP A 175 -17.93 -14.45 19.22
C TRP A 175 -19.40 -14.58 18.82
N LYS A 176 -19.82 -13.83 17.79
CA LYS A 176 -21.18 -13.94 17.25
C LYS A 176 -21.47 -15.33 16.67
N THR A 177 -20.54 -15.92 15.92
CA THR A 177 -20.65 -17.30 15.42
C THR A 177 -20.72 -18.32 16.57
N ALA A 178 -20.05 -18.04 17.68
CA ALA A 178 -20.14 -18.82 18.91
C ALA A 178 -21.46 -18.57 19.68
N GLY A 179 -22.38 -17.75 19.16
CA GLY A 179 -23.66 -17.45 19.81
C GLY A 179 -23.53 -16.57 21.06
N VAL A 180 -22.40 -15.86 21.21
CA VAL A 180 -22.16 -14.93 22.31
C VAL A 180 -22.31 -13.51 21.76
N ASP A 181 -23.33 -12.80 22.24
CA ASP A 181 -23.54 -11.40 21.88
C ASP A 181 -22.81 -10.47 22.86
N LEU A 182 -21.60 -10.07 22.46
CA LEU A 182 -20.77 -9.14 23.23
C LEU A 182 -21.38 -7.73 23.37
N ALA A 183 -22.31 -7.35 22.49
CA ALA A 183 -22.99 -6.05 22.59
C ALA A 183 -24.09 -6.08 23.66
N ALA A 184 -24.74 -7.24 23.83
CA ALA A 184 -25.74 -7.44 24.88
C ALA A 184 -25.09 -7.61 26.26
N ALA A 185 -24.09 -8.49 26.37
CA ALA A 185 -23.36 -8.71 27.62
C ALA A 185 -21.96 -9.27 27.34
N LYS A 186 -20.94 -8.54 27.80
CA LYS A 186 -19.55 -9.04 27.77
C LYS A 186 -19.35 -10.11 28.85
N PRO A 187 -18.69 -11.25 28.53
CA PRO A 187 -18.28 -12.23 29.53
C PRO A 187 -17.45 -11.60 30.65
N ALA A 188 -17.56 -12.11 31.88
CA ALA A 188 -16.84 -11.57 33.03
C ALA A 188 -15.31 -11.54 32.83
N GLY A 189 -14.76 -12.51 32.09
CA GLY A 189 -13.34 -12.59 31.76
C GLY A 189 -12.89 -11.72 30.58
N TYR A 190 -13.80 -11.06 29.85
CA TYR A 190 -13.49 -10.32 28.63
C TYR A 190 -12.92 -8.93 28.95
N LYS A 191 -11.70 -8.65 28.50
CA LYS A 191 -10.98 -7.39 28.74
C LYS A 191 -10.42 -6.82 27.44
N GLU A 192 -10.60 -5.53 27.21
CA GLU A 192 -10.09 -4.84 26.02
C GLU A 192 -8.83 -4.04 26.38
N CYS A 193 -7.76 -4.20 25.59
CA CYS A 193 -6.53 -3.44 25.80
C CYS A 193 -6.44 -2.15 24.95
N GLY A 194 -7.26 -2.02 23.89
CA GLY A 194 -7.17 -0.92 22.92
C GLY A 194 -5.81 -0.88 22.20
N CYS A 195 -5.18 -2.05 22.01
CA CYS A 195 -3.77 -2.17 21.68
C CYS A 195 -3.50 -3.12 20.50
N GLY A 196 -2.31 -2.98 19.88
CA GLY A 196 -1.83 -3.86 18.83
C GLY A 196 -1.59 -5.31 19.30
N MET A 197 -1.31 -6.21 18.37
CA MET A 197 -1.19 -7.65 18.67
C MET A 197 -0.05 -7.97 19.64
N GLY A 198 1.14 -7.38 19.47
CA GLY A 198 2.28 -7.62 20.35
C GLY A 198 1.96 -7.31 21.83
N PRO A 199 1.49 -6.09 22.16
CA PRO A 199 1.06 -5.77 23.52
C PRO A 199 -0.08 -6.67 24.03
N ALA A 200 -1.06 -7.03 23.20
CA ALA A 200 -2.15 -7.92 23.61
C ALA A 200 -1.64 -9.33 23.99
N LEU A 201 -0.69 -9.88 23.23
CA LEU A 201 -0.02 -11.15 23.56
C LEU A 201 0.73 -11.06 24.90
N ASN A 202 1.43 -9.96 25.15
CA ASN A 202 2.17 -9.74 26.40
C ASN A 202 1.22 -9.62 27.61
N ILE A 203 0.09 -8.93 27.45
CA ILE A 203 -0.95 -8.84 28.48
C ILE A 203 -1.55 -10.22 28.73
N ALA A 204 -1.91 -10.96 27.68
CA ALA A 204 -2.46 -12.30 27.81
C ALA A 204 -1.50 -13.26 28.53
N ALA A 205 -0.21 -13.24 28.16
CA ALA A 205 0.82 -14.04 28.78
C ALA A 205 1.03 -13.70 30.26
N SER A 206 1.13 -12.40 30.61
CA SER A 206 1.37 -11.95 31.99
C SER A 206 0.16 -12.16 32.91
N SER A 207 -1.06 -12.16 32.36
CA SER A 207 -2.30 -12.32 33.13
C SER A 207 -2.89 -13.74 33.11
N GLY A 208 -2.23 -14.68 32.43
CA GLY A 208 -2.75 -16.04 32.28
C GLY A 208 -4.09 -16.09 31.53
N ALA A 209 -4.26 -15.21 30.55
CA ALA A 209 -5.49 -15.07 29.77
C ALA A 209 -5.34 -15.67 28.36
N TYR A 210 -6.49 -15.88 27.71
CA TYR A 210 -6.58 -16.28 26.32
C TYR A 210 -6.67 -15.06 25.41
N VAL A 211 -6.25 -15.19 24.15
CA VAL A 211 -6.28 -14.11 23.15
C VAL A 211 -6.37 -14.70 21.75
N LEU A 212 -7.07 -14.02 20.85
CA LEU A 212 -7.08 -14.35 19.43
C LEU A 212 -5.94 -13.61 18.72
N ALA A 213 -5.13 -14.34 17.95
CA ALA A 213 -4.01 -13.80 17.18
C ALA A 213 -4.06 -14.25 15.72
#